data_AF-A0A540WDL8-F1
#
_entry.id   AF-A0A540WDL8-F1
#
_cell.length_a   1.000
_cell.length_b   1.000
_cell.length_c   1.000
_cell.angle_alpha   90.00
_cell.angle_beta   90.00
_cell.angle_gamma   90.00
#
_symmetry.space_group_name_H-M   'P 1'
#
loop_
_entity.id
_entity.type
_entity.pdbx_description
1 polymer ?
#
loop_
_entity_poly.entity_id
_entity_poly.type
_entity_poly.pdbx_seq_one_letter_code
_entity_poly.pdbx_strand_id
1 'polypeptide(L)'
;MDDAAWRFAEDFVGYLETHSELPRDQRVLVQALKLQEESGEVASAVIGALGANPRKGPDPRGWDGVRAEACDTAITALVLLTHLCDDPAGYFTAHLRGLTERLAALESRGAA
;
A
#
# COMPACT_ATOMS: atom_id res chain seq x y z
N MET A 1 3.08 3.90 -12.71
CA MET A 1 2.08 4.44 -11.76
C MET A 1 1.70 5.81 -12.27
N ASP A 2 0.42 6.18 -12.21
CA ASP A 2 -0.01 7.46 -12.75
C ASP A 2 0.49 8.64 -11.90
N ASP A 3 0.53 9.83 -12.52
CA ASP A 3 0.95 11.06 -11.84
C ASP A 3 -0.06 11.51 -10.77
N ALA A 4 -1.29 10.98 -10.80
CA ALA A 4 -2.33 11.34 -9.84
C ALA A 4 -2.09 10.69 -8.47
N ALA A 5 -1.65 9.43 -8.45
CA ALA A 5 -1.33 8.68 -7.24
C ALA A 5 -0.13 9.29 -6.51
N TRP A 6 0.92 9.68 -7.24
CA TRP A 6 2.08 10.33 -6.62
C TRP A 6 1.75 11.71 -6.08
N ARG A 7 1.00 12.52 -6.85
CA ARG A 7 0.52 13.83 -6.37
C ARG A 7 -0.36 13.67 -5.13
N PHE A 8 -1.26 12.69 -5.11
CA PHE A 8 -2.05 12.41 -3.91
C PHE A 8 -1.16 12.04 -2.72
N ALA A 9 -0.16 11.19 -2.92
CA ALA A 9 0.76 10.81 -1.85
C ALA A 9 1.53 12.02 -1.32
N GLU A 10 2.05 12.88 -2.20
CA GLU A 10 2.73 14.12 -1.83
C GLU A 10 1.83 15.09 -1.05
N ASP A 11 0.60 15.31 -1.53
CA ASP A 11 -0.39 16.15 -0.87
C ASP A 11 -0.73 15.60 0.53
N PHE A 12 -0.89 14.29 0.65
CA PHE A 12 -1.21 13.63 1.91
C PHE A 12 -0.04 13.69 2.90
N VAL A 13 1.20 13.54 2.43
CA VAL A 13 2.41 13.78 3.23
C VAL A 13 2.45 15.23 3.73
N GLY A 14 2.21 16.22 2.87
CA GLY A 14 2.13 17.62 3.27
C GLY A 14 1.04 17.88 4.33
N TYR A 15 -0.11 17.20 4.21
CA TYR A 15 -1.15 17.21 5.22
C TYR A 15 -0.67 16.63 6.56
N LEU A 16 -0.04 15.45 6.56
CA LEU A 16 0.46 14.81 7.78
C LEU A 16 1.53 15.64 8.49
N GLU A 17 2.43 16.29 7.73
CA GLU A 17 3.48 17.16 8.26
C GLU A 17 2.92 18.40 8.96
N THR A 18 1.73 18.87 8.56
CA THR A 18 1.07 20.05 9.15
C THR A 18 0.09 19.71 10.28
N HIS A 19 -0.30 18.43 10.43
CA HIS A 19 -1.32 17.99 11.37
C HIS A 19 -0.80 17.03 12.47
N SER A 20 0.52 16.91 12.62
CA SER A 20 1.14 16.06 13.63
C SER A 20 2.17 16.83 14.46
N GLU A 21 2.08 16.72 15.78
CA GLU A 21 3.05 17.29 16.73
C GLU A 21 4.27 16.37 16.96
N LEU A 22 4.26 15.15 16.42
CA LEU A 22 5.36 14.20 16.59
C LEU A 22 6.60 14.67 15.82
N PRO A 23 7.83 14.40 16.30
CA PRO A 23 9.04 14.55 15.50
C PRO A 23 8.99 13.80 14.15
N ARG A 24 9.66 14.33 13.11
CA ARG A 24 9.60 13.78 11.74
C ARG A 24 9.96 12.29 11.67
N ASP A 25 11.03 11.89 12.36
CA ASP A 25 11.46 10.50 12.43
C ASP A 25 10.38 9.59 13.01
N GLN A 26 9.65 10.03 14.05
CA GLN A 26 8.53 9.29 14.61
C GLN A 26 7.32 9.25 13.68
N ARG A 27 7.04 10.32 12.92
CA ARG A 27 5.94 10.32 11.92
C ARG A 27 6.15 9.27 10.85
N VAL A 28 7.38 9.09 10.38
CA VAL A 28 7.73 8.01 9.42
C VAL A 28 7.47 6.63 10.02
N LEU A 29 7.82 6.41 11.30
CA LEU A 29 7.54 5.15 11.98
C LEU A 29 6.03 4.89 12.11
N VAL A 30 5.24 5.92 12.46
CA VAL A 30 3.77 5.81 12.50
C VAL A 30 3.20 5.50 11.11
N GLN A 31 3.74 6.08 10.05
CA GLN A 31 3.31 5.78 8.69
C GLN A 31 3.60 4.31 8.29
N ALA A 32 4.70 3.74 8.79
CA ALA A 32 4.98 2.31 8.63
C ALA A 32 3.98 1.43 9.40
N LEU A 33 3.54 1.85 10.59
CA LEU A 33 2.49 1.17 11.34
C LEU A 33 1.12 1.27 10.66
N LYS A 34 0.80 2.41 10.03
CA LYS A 34 -0.41 2.57 9.21
C LYS A 34 -0.47 1.54 8.08
N LEU A 35 0.64 1.24 7.41
CA LEU A 35 0.67 0.18 6.39
C LEU A 35 0.26 -1.19 6.95
N GLN A 36 0.68 -1.52 8.17
CA GLN A 36 0.28 -2.76 8.84
C GLN A 36 -1.21 -2.76 9.22
N GLU A 37 -1.77 -1.61 9.57
CA GLU A 37 -3.20 -1.43 9.84
C GLU A 37 -4.03 -1.73 8.59
N GLU A 38 -3.71 -1.11 7.45
CA GLU A 38 -4.43 -1.34 6.18
C GLU A 38 -4.34 -2.81 5.72
N SER A 39 -3.17 -3.44 5.91
CA SER A 39 -3.04 -4.88 5.65
C SER A 39 -3.95 -5.73 6.54
N GLY A 40 -4.24 -5.29 7.77
CA GLY A 40 -5.22 -5.90 8.65
C GLY A 40 -6.65 -5.70 8.17
N GLU A 41 -6.95 -4.54 7.58
CA GLU A 41 -8.25 -4.25 6.97
C GLU A 41 -8.52 -5.15 5.76
N VAL A 42 -7.53 -5.37 4.88
CA VAL A 42 -7.61 -6.37 3.80
C VAL A 42 -7.96 -7.74 4.35
N ALA A 43 -7.29 -8.19 5.42
CA ALA A 43 -7.56 -9.48 6.04
C ALA A 43 -9.01 -9.56 6.59
N SER A 44 -9.46 -8.49 7.25
CA SER A 44 -10.83 -8.37 7.76
C SER A 44 -11.86 -8.42 6.62
N ALA A 45 -11.61 -7.70 5.52
CA ALA A 45 -12.47 -7.68 4.34
C ALA A 45 -12.55 -9.07 3.67
N VAL A 46 -11.44 -9.81 3.59
CA VAL A 46 -11.44 -11.19 3.05
C VAL A 46 -12.26 -12.11 3.93
N ILE A 47 -12.09 -12.04 5.26
CA ILE A 47 -12.90 -12.82 6.21
C ILE A 47 -14.39 -12.49 6.04
N GLY A 48 -14.72 -11.21 5.87
CA GLY A 48 -16.07 -10.73 5.60
C GLY A 48 -16.63 -11.27 4.28
N ALA A 49 -15.87 -11.16 3.18
CA ALA A 49 -16.26 -11.63 1.86
C ALA A 49 -16.50 -13.15 1.81
N LEU A 50 -15.73 -13.92 2.57
CA LEU A 50 -15.91 -15.37 2.71
C LEU A 50 -17.07 -15.75 3.64
N GLY A 51 -17.62 -14.80 4.41
CA GLY A 51 -18.55 -15.12 5.49
C GLY A 51 -17.93 -15.96 6.61
N ALA A 52 -16.60 -15.94 6.72
CA ALA A 52 -15.84 -16.81 7.62
C ALA A 52 -15.90 -16.36 9.09
N ASN A 53 -16.54 -15.22 9.39
CA ASN A 53 -16.79 -14.78 10.76
C ASN A 53 -18.16 -15.28 11.25
N PRO A 54 -18.22 -16.35 12.08
CA PRO A 54 -19.48 -16.93 12.54
C PRO A 54 -20.32 -15.99 13.41
N ARG A 55 -19.75 -14.87 13.91
CA ARG A 55 -20.46 -13.85 14.70
C ARG A 55 -21.10 -12.74 13.87
N LYS A 56 -20.70 -12.58 12.60
CA LYS A 56 -21.10 -11.41 11.77
C LYS A 56 -21.71 -11.77 10.41
N GLY A 57 -21.57 -13.03 9.95
CA GLY A 57 -22.04 -13.43 8.62
C GLY A 57 -21.25 -12.78 7.47
N PRO A 58 -21.63 -12.99 6.21
CA PRO A 58 -20.97 -12.39 5.04
C PRO A 58 -21.12 -10.86 4.99
N ASP A 59 -20.03 -10.15 4.65
CA ASP A 59 -20.06 -8.70 4.41
C ASP A 59 -20.81 -8.43 3.08
N PRO A 60 -21.84 -7.55 3.06
CA PRO A 60 -22.59 -7.23 1.84
C PRO A 60 -21.73 -6.56 0.75
N ARG A 61 -20.60 -5.93 1.09
CA ARG A 61 -19.62 -5.42 0.12
C ARG A 61 -18.89 -6.57 -0.60
N GLY A 62 -18.90 -7.77 -0.03
CA GLY A 62 -18.22 -8.94 -0.60
C GLY A 62 -16.78 -8.64 -1.01
N TRP A 63 -16.40 -9.09 -2.21
CA TRP A 63 -15.06 -8.86 -2.75
C TRP A 63 -14.79 -7.41 -3.20
N ASP A 64 -15.81 -6.54 -3.31
CA ASP A 64 -15.57 -5.12 -3.56
C ASP A 64 -14.90 -4.45 -2.35
N GLY A 65 -15.25 -4.88 -1.13
CA GLY A 65 -14.54 -4.45 0.08
C GLY A 65 -13.06 -4.80 0.01
N VAL A 66 -12.73 -6.03 -0.37
CA VAL A 66 -11.33 -6.48 -0.49
C VAL A 66 -10.55 -5.66 -1.53
N ARG A 67 -11.19 -5.32 -2.66
CA ARG A 67 -10.57 -4.46 -3.68
C ARG A 67 -10.29 -3.06 -3.15
N ALA A 68 -11.23 -2.48 -2.39
CA ALA A 68 -11.05 -1.16 -1.77
C ALA A 68 -9.89 -1.18 -0.77
N GLU A 69 -9.87 -2.11 0.18
CA GLU A 69 -8.80 -2.15 1.19
C GLU A 69 -7.42 -2.45 0.55
N ALA A 70 -7.38 -3.20 -0.55
CA ALA A 70 -6.14 -3.41 -1.30
C ALA A 70 -5.62 -2.12 -1.97
N CYS A 71 -6.52 -1.27 -2.46
CA CYS A 71 -6.16 0.06 -2.96
C CYS A 71 -5.65 0.95 -1.81
N ASP A 72 -6.32 0.95 -0.67
CA ASP A 72 -5.92 1.76 0.50
C ASP A 72 -4.55 1.32 1.05
N THR A 73 -4.30 0.01 1.07
CA THR A 73 -2.97 -0.54 1.38
C THR A 73 -1.92 -0.07 0.39
N ALA A 74 -2.21 -0.13 -0.92
CA ALA A 74 -1.26 0.31 -1.95
C ALA A 74 -0.96 1.81 -1.82
N ILE A 75 -1.99 2.64 -1.66
CA ILE A 75 -1.87 4.09 -1.47
C ILE A 75 -1.06 4.40 -0.20
N THR A 76 -1.32 3.69 0.90
CA THR A 76 -0.58 3.87 2.16
C THR A 76 0.90 3.50 2.03
N ALA A 77 1.23 2.49 1.22
CA ALA A 77 2.62 2.16 0.89
C ALA A 77 3.30 3.27 0.06
N LEU A 78 2.58 3.93 -0.84
CA LEU A 78 3.09 5.06 -1.62
C LEU A 78 3.35 6.28 -0.73
N VAL A 79 2.41 6.61 0.15
CA VAL A 79 2.59 7.68 1.16
C VAL A 79 3.82 7.41 2.02
N LEU A 80 4.00 6.17 2.48
CA LEU A 80 5.18 5.78 3.24
C LEU A 80 6.48 5.97 2.43
N LEU A 81 6.50 5.55 1.16
CA LEU A 81 7.67 5.73 0.30
C LEU A 81 7.98 7.22 0.07
N THR A 82 6.96 8.05 -0.12
CA THR A 82 7.10 9.51 -0.22
C THR A 82 7.65 10.13 1.06
N HIS A 83 7.33 9.59 2.24
CA HIS A 83 7.96 10.01 3.51
C HIS A 83 9.45 9.64 3.60
N LEU A 84 9.84 8.53 2.99
CA LEU A 84 11.17 7.92 3.11
C LEU A 84 12.18 8.42 2.07
N CYS A 85 11.72 8.99 0.96
CA CYS A 85 12.57 9.27 -0.20
C CYS A 85 12.32 10.68 -0.76
N ASP A 86 13.38 11.34 -1.21
CA ASP A 86 13.28 12.63 -1.90
C ASP A 86 12.70 12.48 -3.33
N ASP A 87 12.94 11.34 -3.99
CA ASP A 87 12.39 10.97 -5.30
C ASP A 87 11.69 9.59 -5.22
N PRO A 88 10.47 9.52 -4.67
CA PRO A 88 9.76 8.25 -4.48
C PRO A 88 9.36 7.60 -5.80
N ALA A 89 8.94 8.40 -6.79
CA ALA A 89 8.51 7.91 -8.10
C ALA A 89 9.67 7.30 -8.90
N GLY A 90 10.84 7.95 -8.90
CA GLY A 90 12.06 7.43 -9.50
C GLY A 90 12.55 6.17 -8.81
N TYR A 91 12.55 6.16 -7.46
CA TYR A 91 12.92 4.96 -6.68
C TYR A 91 12.02 3.77 -7.02
N PHE A 92 10.69 3.96 -7.01
CA PHE A 92 9.72 2.93 -7.36
C PHE A 92 9.95 2.40 -8.78
N THR A 93 10.15 3.29 -9.74
CA THR A 93 10.37 2.92 -11.15
C THR A 93 11.64 2.09 -11.34
N ALA A 94 12.73 2.49 -10.68
CA ALA A 94 13.99 1.74 -10.70
C ALA A 94 13.83 0.35 -10.06
N HIS A 95 13.15 0.28 -8.91
CA HIS A 95 12.89 -1.00 -8.23
C HIS A 95 12.03 -1.94 -9.08
N LEU A 96 10.96 -1.41 -9.68
CA LEU A 96 10.07 -2.16 -10.57
C LEU A 96 10.82 -2.74 -11.77
N ARG A 97 11.71 -1.95 -12.41
CA ARG A 97 12.55 -2.44 -13.51
C ARG A 97 13.36 -3.68 -13.10
N GLY A 98 14.00 -3.64 -11.94
CA GLY A 98 14.77 -4.76 -11.41
C GLY A 98 13.90 -6.00 -11.13
N LEU A 99 12.65 -5.82 -10.68
CA LEU A 99 11.70 -6.93 -10.52
C LEU A 99 11.28 -7.53 -11.87
N THR A 100 11.03 -6.70 -12.88
CA THR A 100 10.68 -7.14 -14.24
C THR A 100 11.80 -7.98 -14.86
N GLU A 101 13.05 -7.54 -14.74
CA GLU A 101 14.22 -8.29 -15.22
C GLU A 101 14.34 -9.66 -14.53
N ARG A 102 14.13 -9.71 -13.21
CA ARG A 102 14.14 -10.97 -12.45
C ARG A 102 13.02 -11.90 -12.87
N LEU A 103 11.82 -11.37 -13.11
CA LEU A 103 10.67 -12.16 -13.55
C LEU A 103 10.95 -12.81 -14.91
N ALA A 104 11.45 -12.04 -15.88
CA ALA A 104 11.84 -12.56 -17.19
C ALA A 104 12.93 -13.66 -17.10
N ALA A 105 13.88 -13.50 -16.17
CA ALA A 105 14.90 -14.51 -15.92
C ALA A 105 14.34 -15.82 -15.32
N LEU A 106 13.28 -15.74 -14.51
CA LEU A 106 12.60 -16.93 -13.98
C LEU A 106 11.83 -17.69 -15.07
N GLU A 107 11.14 -16.96 -15.94
CA GLU A 107 10.38 -17.55 -17.06
C GLU A 107 11.29 -18.30 -18.04
N SER A 108 12.43 -17.69 -18.39
CA SER A 108 13.42 -18.33 -19.27
C SER A 108 14.08 -19.58 -18.66
N ARG A 109 14.16 -19.67 -17.33
CA ARG A 109 14.65 -20.87 -16.63
C ARG A 109 13.61 -21.99 -16.49
N GLY A 110 12.32 -21.65 -16.46
CA GLY A 110 11.24 -22.64 -16.43
C GLY A 110 10.90 -23.22 -17.81
N ALA A 111 11.32 -22.52 -18.88
CA ALA A 111 11.15 -22.95 -20.27
C ALA A 111 12.31 -23.82 -20.81
N ALA A 112 13.38 -24.00 -20.04
CA ALA A 112 14.56 -24.80 -20.36
C ALA A 112 14.57 -26.12 -19.57
#